data_AF-A0A956FEV8-F1
#
_entry.id   AF-A0A956FEV8-F1
#
_cell.length_a   1.000
_cell.length_b   1.000
_cell.length_c   1.000
_cell.angle_alpha   90.00
_cell.angle_beta   90.00
_cell.angle_gamma   90.00
#
_symmetry.space_group_name_H-M   'P 1'
#
loop_
_entity.id
_entity.type
_entity.pdbx_description
1 polymer ?
#
loop_
_entity_poly.entity_id
_entity_poly.type
_entity_poly.pdbx_seq_one_letter_code
_entity_poly.pdbx_strand_id
1 'polypeptide(L)' 'MEAGPSSKQIARELELSEGTARNYLTSAIGKLEARNRSEAASKARSKGWS' A
#
# COMPACT_ATOMS: atom_id res chain seq x y z
N MET A 1 -8.36 -9.33 12.94
CA MET A 1 -8.15 -7.93 12.51
C MET A 1 -6.95 -7.92 11.58
N GLU A 2 -7.17 -8.02 10.27
CA GLU A 2 -6.07 -8.05 9.30
C GLU A 2 -5.65 -6.62 8.94
N ALA A 3 -4.80 -6.02 9.78
CA ALA A 3 -4.11 -4.81 9.41
C ALA A 3 -3.11 -5.18 8.31
N GLY A 4 -3.32 -4.67 7.09
CA GLY A 4 -2.37 -4.87 5.99
C GLY A 4 -0.93 -4.48 6.38
N PRO A 5 0.08 -4.96 5.63
CA PRO A 5 1.48 -4.78 5.98
C PRO A 5 1.80 -3.31 6.24
N SER A 6 2.57 -3.04 7.31
CA SER A 6 2.96 -1.66 7.61
C SER A 6 3.83 -1.09 6.48
N SER A 7 3.83 0.23 6.31
CA SER A 7 4.66 0.91 5.30
C SER A 7 6.13 0.49 5.36
N LYS A 8 6.62 0.12 6.55
CA LYS A 8 7.96 -0.39 6.79
C LYS A 8 8.19 -1.82 6.26
N GLN A 9 7.19 -2.68 6.32
CA GLN A 9 7.23 -4.01 5.69
C GLN A 9 7.19 -3.89 4.17
N ILE A 10 6.30 -3.05 3.64
CA ILE A 10 6.20 -2.78 2.21
C ILE A 10 7.51 -2.18 1.67
N ALA A 11 8.10 -1.24 2.41
CA ALA A 11 9.41 -0.68 2.09
C ALA A 11 10.49 -1.77 2.01
N ARG A 12 10.47 -2.72 2.95
CA ARG A 12 11.45 -3.80 3.01
C ARG A 12 11.25 -4.87 1.92
N GLU A 13 10.01 -5.20 1.57
CA GLU A 13 9.71 -6.11 0.46
C GLU A 13 10.05 -5.51 -0.91
N LEU A 14 9.87 -4.20 -1.07
CA LEU A 14 10.13 -3.50 -2.33
C LEU A 14 11.55 -2.92 -2.42
N GLU A 15 12.40 -3.16 -1.41
CA GLU A 15 13.75 -2.59 -1.30
C GLU A 15 13.78 -1.05 -1.42
N LEU A 16 12.72 -0.39 -0.93
CA LEU A 16 12.54 1.06 -0.95
C LEU A 16 12.82 1.67 0.43
N SER A 17 13.23 2.94 0.44
CA SER A 17 13.22 3.74 1.67
C SER A 17 11.79 3.95 2.17
N GLU A 18 11.58 3.99 3.50
CA GLU A 18 10.24 4.17 4.10
C GLU A 18 9.50 5.41 3.56
N GLY A 19 10.22 6.50 3.28
CA GLY A 19 9.65 7.70 2.66
C GLY A 19 9.17 7.48 1.23
N THR A 20 9.91 6.70 0.43
CA THR A 20 9.54 6.31 -0.93
C THR A 20 8.35 5.37 -0.91
N ALA A 21 8.38 4.35 -0.06
CA ALA A 21 7.25 3.43 0.12
C ALA A 21 5.98 4.16 0.55
N ARG A 22 6.09 5.13 1.47
CA ARG A 22 4.95 6.00 1.86
C ARG A 22 4.45 6.83 0.68
N ASN A 23 5.33 7.41 -0.13
CA ASN A 23 4.93 8.16 -1.32
C ASN A 23 4.17 7.28 -2.33
N TYR A 24 4.67 6.08 -2.60
CA TYR A 24 3.97 5.11 -3.43
C TYR A 24 2.63 4.71 -2.82
N LEU A 25 2.57 4.46 -1.51
CA LEU A 25 1.34 4.10 -0.82
C LEU A 25 0.30 5.22 -0.92
N THR A 26 0.69 6.48 -0.64
CA THR A 26 -0.20 7.64 -0.75
C THR A 26 -0.68 7.83 -2.18
N SER A 27 0.21 7.70 -3.16
CA SER A 27 -0.15 7.78 -4.57
C SER A 27 -1.10 6.66 -4.98
N ALA A 28 -0.86 5.43 -4.53
CA ALA A 28 -1.73 4.27 -4.76
C ALA A 28 -3.09 4.44 -4.06
N ILE A 29 -3.13 4.88 -2.80
CA ILE A 29 -4.36 5.19 -2.05
C ILE A 29 -5.20 6.22 -2.80
N GLY A 30 -4.57 7.28 -3.32
CA GLY A 30 -5.24 8.30 -4.13
C GLY A 30 -5.78 7.74 -5.45
N LYS A 31 -4.96 6.98 -6.20
CA LYS A 31 -5.35 6.34 -7.47
C LYS A 31 -6.41 5.25 -7.31
N LEU A 32 -6.46 4.61 -6.15
CA LEU A 32 -7.45 3.58 -5.81
C LEU A 32 -8.67 4.19 -5.13
N GLU A 33 -8.70 5.50 -4.86
CA GLU A 33 -9.75 6.17 -4.08
C GLU A 33 -10.07 5.41 -2.80
N ALA A 34 -9.02 4.98 -2.10
CA ALA A 34 -9.13 4.21 -0.87
C ALA A 34 -9.13 5.16 0.33
N ARG A 35 -9.94 4.85 1.34
CA ARG A 35 -10.02 5.68 2.57
C ARG A 35 -8.92 5.36 3.58
N ASN A 36 -8.29 4.20 3.47
CA ASN A 36 -7.23 3.75 4.35
C ASN A 36 -6.35 2.70 3.65
N ARG A 37 -5.20 2.37 4.26
CA ARG A 37 -4.24 1.39 3.72
C ARG A 37 -4.82 -0.01 3.53
N SER A 38 -5.77 -0.43 4.38
CA SER A 38 -6.39 -1.75 4.29
C SER A 38 -7.34 -1.83 3.08
N GLU A 39 -8.14 -0.78 2.88
CA GLU A 39 -8.97 -0.59 1.69
C GLU A 39 -8.12 -0.52 0.42
N ALA A 40 -6.98 0.17 0.46
CA ALA A 40 -6.06 0.23 -0.68
C ALA A 40 -5.45 -1.14 -1.00
N ALA A 41 -5.04 -1.90 0.03
CA ALA A 41 -4.53 -3.26 -0.17
C ALA A 41 -5.60 -4.20 -0.75
N SER A 42 -6.85 -4.09 -0.27
CA SER A 42 -7.99 -4.85 -0.80
C SER A 42 -8.30 -4.48 -2.25
N LYS A 43 -8.37 -3.18 -2.56
CA LYS A 43 -8.57 -2.67 -3.93
C LYS A 43 -7.40 -3.02 -4.86
N ALA A 44 -6.16 -3.00 -4.39
CA ALA A 44 -4.98 -3.40 -5.18
C ALA A 44 -5.05 -4.88 -5.56
N ARG A 45 -5.41 -5.75 -4.59
CA ARG A 45 -5.68 -7.18 -4.84
C ARG A 45 -6.82 -7.38 -5.84
N SER A 46 -7.91 -6.63 -5.68
CA SER A 46 -9.06 -6.69 -6.59
C SER A 46 -8.74 -6.16 -8.01
N LYS A 47 -7.74 -5.28 -8.17
CA LYS A 47 -7.27 -4.80 -9.48
C LYS A 47 -6.24 -5.73 -10.14
N GLY A 48 -5.93 -6.89 -9.56
CA GLY A 48 -5.01 -7.86 -10.16
C GLY A 48 -3.53 -7.49 -10.01
N TRP A 49 -3.20 -6.60 -9.08
CA TRP A 49 -1.80 -6.39 -8.66
C TRP A 49 -1.47 -7.47 -7.64
N SER A 50 -1.17 -8.68 -8.12
CA SER A 50 -0.71 -9.81 -7.31
C SER A 50 0.73 -10.16 -7.63
#